data_AF-A0A9P9XK45-F1
#
_entry.id   AF-A0A9P9XK45-F1
#
_cell.length_a   1.000
_cell.length_b   1.000
_cell.length_c   1.000
_cell.angle_alpha   90.00
_cell.angle_beta   90.00
_cell.angle_gamma   90.00
#
_symmetry.space_group_name_H-M   'P 1'
#
loop_
_entity.id
_entity.type
_entity.pdbx_description
1 polymer ?
#
loop_
_entity_poly.entity_id
_entity_poly.type
_entity_poly.pdbx_seq_one_letter_code
_entity_poly.pdbx_strand_id
1 'polypeptide(L)'
;MQFTTVAVAFFASLVAAQDLSTLPDCARPCFVDNFPISGCTDQTDFACICASSAYNSAVTTCVLGACELTDALAASSWAQATCAAAGVPI
;
A
#
# COMPACT_ATOMS: atom_id res chain seq x y z
N MET A 1 -17.02 -33.19 28.16
CA MET A 1 -17.26 -31.95 27.40
C MET A 1 -16.06 -31.04 27.58
N GLN A 2 -15.04 -31.17 26.72
CA GLN A 2 -13.89 -30.25 26.71
C GLN A 2 -14.07 -29.34 25.50
N PHE A 3 -14.60 -28.14 25.72
CA PHE A 3 -14.71 -27.13 24.68
C PHE A 3 -13.39 -26.38 24.63
N THR A 4 -12.53 -26.81 23.72
CA THR A 4 -11.26 -26.15 23.38
C THR A 4 -11.56 -24.72 22.92
N THR A 5 -11.30 -23.75 23.79
CA THR A 5 -11.40 -22.32 23.48
C THR A 5 -10.26 -21.93 22.53
N VAL A 6 -10.54 -21.95 21.22
CA VAL A 6 -9.68 -21.30 20.22
C VAL A 6 -9.88 -19.79 20.38
N ALA A 7 -8.94 -19.14 21.06
CA ALA A 7 -8.85 -17.70 21.12
C ALA A 7 -8.42 -17.20 19.72
N VAL A 8 -9.40 -16.85 18.89
CA VAL A 8 -9.16 -16.13 17.64
C VAL A 8 -8.78 -14.69 18.02
N ALA A 9 -7.48 -14.39 18.00
CA ALA A 9 -6.99 -13.03 18.11
C ALA A 9 -7.42 -12.26 16.85
N PHE A 10 -8.53 -11.54 16.96
CA PHE A 10 -8.92 -10.51 15.99
C PHE A 10 -7.89 -9.38 16.11
N PHE A 11 -6.86 -9.40 15.27
CA PHE A 11 -6.09 -8.19 15.00
C PHE A 11 -7.04 -7.26 14.24
N ALA A 12 -7.69 -6.36 14.98
CA ALA A 12 -8.34 -5.21 14.38
C ALA A 12 -7.25 -4.41 13.67
N SER A 13 -7.12 -4.60 12.37
CA SER A 13 -6.33 -3.73 11.52
C SER A 13 -6.95 -2.34 11.66
N LEU A 14 -6.25 -1.46 12.38
CA LEU A 14 -6.43 -0.04 12.19
C LEU A 14 -5.97 0.23 10.76
N VAL A 15 -6.87 0.08 9.80
CA VAL A 15 -6.71 0.68 8.47
C VAL A 15 -6.71 2.17 8.75
N ALA A 16 -5.52 2.73 8.99
CA ALA A 16 -5.30 4.14 8.77
C ALA A 16 -5.84 4.39 7.36
N ALA A 17 -6.85 5.24 7.24
CA ALA A 17 -7.29 5.72 5.94
C ALA A 17 -6.10 6.50 5.37
N GLN A 18 -5.21 5.80 4.68
CA GLN A 18 -4.02 6.38 4.07
C GLN A 18 -4.53 7.22 2.90
N ASP A 19 -4.50 8.53 3.11
CA ASP A 19 -5.06 9.48 2.17
C ASP A 19 -4.11 9.67 0.99
N LEU A 20 -4.54 9.24 -0.19
CA LEU A 20 -3.83 9.45 -1.45
C LEU A 20 -3.61 10.95 -1.76
N SER A 21 -4.34 11.86 -1.11
CA SER A 21 -4.13 13.31 -1.23
C SER A 21 -2.79 13.77 -0.68
N THR A 22 -2.12 12.95 0.14
CA THR A 22 -0.80 13.28 0.72
C THR A 22 0.36 12.91 -0.19
N LEU A 23 0.11 12.19 -1.29
CA LEU A 23 1.12 11.95 -2.31
C LEU A 23 1.39 13.22 -3.12
N PRO A 24 2.65 13.40 -3.58
CA PRO A 24 2.97 14.36 -4.62
C PRO A 24 2.06 14.21 -5.85
N ASP A 25 1.72 15.34 -6.47
CA ASP A 25 0.82 15.37 -7.63
C ASP A 25 1.30 14.50 -8.78
N CYS A 26 2.62 14.45 -9.01
CA CYS A 26 3.25 13.62 -10.04
C CYS A 26 3.16 12.12 -9.74
N ALA A 27 3.04 11.73 -8.47
CA ALA A 27 3.07 10.34 -8.03
C ALA A 27 1.67 9.71 -8.00
N ARG A 28 0.61 10.50 -7.72
CA ARG A 28 -0.77 9.98 -7.65
C ARG A 28 -1.19 9.11 -8.85
N PRO A 29 -1.00 9.54 -10.11
CA PRO A 29 -1.36 8.72 -11.26
C PRO A 29 -0.63 7.38 -11.26
N CYS A 30 0.62 7.33 -10.81
CA CYS A 30 1.37 6.09 -10.75
C CYS A 30 0.73 5.04 -9.84
N PHE A 31 0.16 5.42 -8.69
CA PHE A 31 -0.50 4.48 -7.80
C PHE A 31 -1.87 4.05 -8.37
N VAL A 32 -2.63 4.99 -8.93
CA VAL A 32 -3.97 4.71 -9.46
C VAL A 32 -3.91 3.88 -10.76
N ASP A 33 -3.08 4.29 -11.71
CA ASP A 33 -3.05 3.68 -13.05
C ASP A 33 -2.40 2.29 -13.05
N ASN A 34 -1.49 2.03 -12.10
CA ASN A 34 -0.88 0.70 -11.94
C ASN A 34 -1.72 -0.23 -11.04
N PHE A 35 -2.78 0.25 -10.37
CA PHE A 35 -3.60 -0.58 -9.48
C PHE A 35 -4.04 -1.92 -10.09
N PRO A 36 -4.45 -2.01 -11.38
CA PRO A 36 -4.83 -3.29 -11.98
C PRO A 36 -3.72 -4.37 -11.94
N ILE A 37 -2.44 -3.98 -11.88
CA ILE A 37 -1.29 -4.89 -11.77
C ILE A 37 -1.25 -5.57 -10.38
N SER A 38 -1.83 -4.95 -9.36
CA SER A 38 -1.86 -5.51 -8.00
C SER A 38 -2.62 -6.82 -7.91
N GLY A 39 -3.64 -7.01 -8.75
CA GLY A 39 -4.58 -8.13 -8.67
C GLY A 39 -5.58 -8.02 -7.51
N CYS A 40 -5.57 -6.90 -6.78
CA CYS A 40 -6.46 -6.65 -5.66
C CYS A 40 -7.84 -6.21 -6.13
N THR A 41 -8.88 -6.50 -5.33
CA THR A 41 -10.27 -6.17 -5.69
C THR A 41 -10.60 -4.71 -5.42
N ASP A 42 -10.06 -4.16 -4.34
CA ASP A 42 -10.34 -2.80 -3.88
C ASP A 42 -9.07 -1.96 -3.78
N GLN A 43 -9.14 -0.71 -4.22
CA GLN A 43 -8.01 0.25 -4.16
C GLN A 43 -7.60 0.64 -2.72
N THR A 44 -8.41 0.28 -1.74
CA THR A 44 -8.14 0.51 -0.31
C THR A 44 -7.69 -0.76 0.41
N ASP A 45 -7.60 -1.90 -0.28
CA ASP A 45 -7.03 -3.13 0.29
C ASP A 45 -5.50 -3.05 0.29
N PHE A 46 -4.97 -2.17 1.16
CA PHE A 46 -3.54 -1.94 1.26
C PHE A 46 -2.76 -3.20 1.68
N ALA A 47 -3.36 -4.12 2.43
CA ALA A 47 -2.72 -5.38 2.76
C ALA A 47 -2.47 -6.22 1.49
N CYS A 48 -3.46 -6.34 0.60
CA CYS A 48 -3.29 -6.98 -0.70
C CYS A 48 -2.31 -6.20 -1.60
N ILE A 49 -2.48 -4.89 -1.71
CA ILE A 49 -1.70 -4.04 -2.63
C ILE A 49 -0.21 -4.09 -2.27
N CYS A 50 0.11 -3.92 -0.98
CA CYS A 50 1.49 -3.95 -0.50
C CYS A 50 2.15 -5.33 -0.65
N ALA A 51 1.36 -6.41 -0.64
CA ALA A 51 1.87 -7.76 -0.89
C ALA A 51 2.23 -8.00 -2.38
N SER A 52 1.79 -7.14 -3.30
CA SER A 52 2.07 -7.27 -4.73
C SER A 52 3.40 -6.63 -5.13
N SER A 53 4.45 -7.45 -5.24
CA SER A 53 5.77 -7.00 -5.72
C SER A 53 5.73 -6.45 -7.15
N ALA A 54 4.82 -6.96 -8.00
CA ALA A 54 4.60 -6.47 -9.36
C ALA A 54 4.06 -5.04 -9.36
N TYR A 55 3.05 -4.75 -8.53
CA TYR A 55 2.53 -3.41 -8.35
C TYR A 55 3.59 -2.45 -7.78
N ASN A 56 4.26 -2.85 -6.69
CA ASN A 56 5.30 -2.03 -6.07
C ASN A 56 6.42 -1.66 -7.05
N SER A 57 6.84 -2.61 -7.89
CA SER A 57 7.85 -2.37 -8.93
C SER A 57 7.34 -1.41 -10.01
N ALA A 58 6.11 -1.62 -10.50
CA ALA A 58 5.52 -0.78 -11.55
C ALA A 58 5.32 0.67 -11.07
N VAL A 59 4.82 0.86 -9.85
CA VAL A 59 4.69 2.17 -9.22
C VAL A 59 6.06 2.84 -9.06
N THR A 60 7.06 2.10 -8.55
CA THR A 60 8.42 2.64 -8.38
C THR A 60 8.99 3.13 -9.71
N THR A 61 8.88 2.32 -10.77
CA THR A 61 9.35 2.72 -12.12
C THR A 61 8.59 3.94 -12.64
N CYS A 62 7.27 4.00 -12.46
CA CYS A 62 6.46 5.14 -12.88
C CYS A 62 6.87 6.42 -12.15
N VAL A 63 6.98 6.37 -10.81
CA VAL A 63 7.33 7.53 -9.98
C VAL A 63 8.71 8.06 -10.34
N LEU A 64 9.71 7.19 -10.54
CA LEU A 64 11.06 7.60 -10.94
C LEU A 64 11.11 8.23 -12.34
N GLY A 65 10.14 7.95 -13.21
CA GLY A 65 10.03 8.56 -14.53
C GLY A 65 9.18 9.84 -14.57
N ALA A 66 8.25 10.01 -13.63
CA ALA A 66 7.27 11.09 -13.61
C ALA A 66 7.59 12.22 -12.61
N CYS A 67 8.35 11.91 -11.55
CA CYS A 67 8.61 12.81 -10.43
C CYS A 67 10.09 13.18 -10.30
N GLU A 68 10.37 14.34 -9.70
CA GLU A 68 11.70 14.65 -9.19
C GLU A 68 12.07 13.74 -8.01
N LEU A 69 13.38 13.64 -7.73
CA LEU A 69 13.89 12.72 -6.70
C LEU A 69 13.28 12.98 -5.32
N THR A 70 13.03 14.24 -4.96
CA THR A 70 12.41 14.61 -3.68
C THR A 70 10.98 14.07 -3.55
N ASP A 71 10.20 14.16 -4.61
CA ASP A 71 8.83 13.66 -4.65
C ASP A 71 8.80 12.14 -4.71
N ALA A 72 9.75 11.52 -5.42
CA ALA A 72 9.91 10.07 -5.43
C ALA A 72 10.24 9.53 -4.03
N LEU A 73 11.09 10.21 -3.26
CA LEU A 73 11.39 9.86 -1.87
C LEU A 73 10.18 10.05 -0.95
N ALA A 74 9.39 11.11 -1.15
CA ALA A 74 8.16 11.34 -0.41
C ALA A 74 7.12 10.24 -0.68
N ALA A 75 6.90 9.88 -1.95
CA ALA A 75 6.01 8.80 -2.35
C ALA A 75 6.46 7.43 -1.81
N SER A 76 7.77 7.15 -1.84
CA SER A 76 8.33 5.93 -1.25
C SER A 76 8.12 5.88 0.27
N SER A 77 8.36 6.98 0.97
CA SER A 77 8.15 7.07 2.42
C SER A 77 6.68 6.88 2.79
N TRP A 78 5.78 7.45 2.00
CA TRP A 78 4.33 7.24 2.15
C TRP A 78 3.95 5.77 1.95
N ALA A 79 4.47 5.12 0.90
CA ALA A 79 4.19 3.71 0.61
C ALA A 79 4.68 2.81 1.75
N GLN A 80 5.92 3.02 2.24
CA GLN A 80 6.47 2.27 3.37
C GLN A 80 5.60 2.42 4.64
N ALA A 81 5.19 3.64 4.97
CA ALA A 81 4.34 3.91 6.13
C ALA A 81 2.95 3.26 5.98
N THR A 82 2.35 3.35 4.79
CA THR A 82 1.06 2.72 4.45
C THR A 82 1.13 1.21 4.61
N CYS A 83 2.15 0.60 4.03
CA CYS A 83 2.33 -0.84 4.02
C CYS A 83 2.70 -1.38 5.41
N ALA A 84 3.51 -0.66 6.18
CA ALA A 84 3.75 -0.99 7.59
C ALA A 84 2.46 -0.91 8.43
N ALA A 85 1.64 0.12 8.25
CA ALA A 85 0.35 0.26 8.93
C ALA A 85 -0.66 -0.84 8.54
N ALA A 86 -0.60 -1.31 7.29
CA ALA A 86 -1.39 -2.44 6.81
C ALA A 86 -0.87 -3.82 7.28
N GLY A 87 0.26 -3.87 7.99
CA GLY A 87 0.87 -5.10 8.48
C GLY A 87 1.70 -5.86 7.43
N VAL A 88 2.01 -5.22 6.30
CA VAL A 88 2.78 -5.79 5.18
C VAL A 88 3.94 -4.84 4.82
N PRO A 89 4.97 -4.65 5.67
CA PRO A 89 6.06 -3.72 5.38
C PRO A 89 6.83 -4.12 4.12
N ILE A 90 7.23 -3.12 3.32
CA ILE A 90 7.96 -3.25 2.04
C ILE A 90 9.24 -2.41 2.02
#